data_AF-A0A521FTP7-F1
#
_entry.id   AF-A0A521FTP7-F1
#
_cell.length_a   1.000
_cell.length_b   1.000
_cell.length_c   1.000
_cell.angle_alpha   90.00
_cell.angle_beta   90.00
_cell.angle_gamma   90.00
#
_symmetry.space_group_name_H-M   'P 1'
#
loop_
_entity.id
_entity.type
_entity.pdbx_description
1 polymer ?
#
loop_
_entity_poly.entity_id
_entity_poly.type
_entity_poly.pdbx_seq_one_letter_code
_entity_poly.pdbx_strand_id
1 'polypeptide(L)'
;MNTKPKPRKNMKKTLLFIIPVALLFLIASCEKENYTIKGTANITVINAALNAGSIKVNAGAGNGFAYAKASDVAFGGNAIYGAFTGSTPITVVSSTDTTKVLFSRTVDLQPISTLYIAGLSPTIDTVFRVEKSIPVINNAVLKPDSSVYIRFVNLSPNSTPLNINVRLATTNEVTGLAYKGISELKKYAAKTSSTTYTFEIRDAATNVVQSTLNFNATNNRYKTITIVIRGLMVTGTGTTAFGTFQVNHVG
;
A
#
# COMPACT_ATOMS: atom_id res chain seq x y z
N MET A 1 48.40 -15.67 -76.72
CA MET A 1 47.70 -15.63 -75.42
C MET A 1 46.73 -14.43 -75.47
N ASN A 2 45.49 -14.64 -75.94
CA ASN A 2 44.51 -13.58 -76.22
C ASN A 2 43.45 -13.54 -75.11
N THR A 3 43.47 -12.53 -74.26
CA THR A 3 42.46 -12.34 -73.21
C THR A 3 41.22 -11.66 -73.81
N LYS A 4 40.11 -12.41 -73.90
CA LYS A 4 38.80 -11.89 -74.33
C LYS A 4 38.28 -10.82 -73.35
N PRO A 5 37.72 -9.69 -73.83
CA PRO A 5 37.14 -8.67 -72.98
C PRO A 5 35.86 -9.18 -72.30
N LYS A 6 35.78 -9.02 -70.97
CA LYS A 6 34.66 -9.45 -70.14
C LYS A 6 33.47 -8.51 -70.35
N PRO A 7 32.25 -9.02 -70.64
CA PRO A 7 31.10 -8.17 -70.94
C PRO A 7 30.72 -7.34 -69.71
N ARG A 8 30.68 -6.01 -69.87
CA ARG A 8 30.14 -5.08 -68.86
C ARG A 8 28.65 -5.37 -68.69
N LYS A 9 28.30 -6.13 -67.65
CA LYS A 9 26.90 -6.35 -67.26
C LYS A 9 26.20 -4.99 -67.08
N ASN A 10 25.00 -4.88 -67.64
CA ASN A 10 24.15 -3.68 -67.63
C ASN A 10 23.70 -3.30 -66.20
N MET A 11 24.59 -2.70 -65.43
CA MET A 11 24.43 -2.33 -64.01
C MET A 11 23.23 -1.39 -63.77
N LYS A 12 22.82 -0.63 -64.80
CA LYS A 12 21.67 0.29 -64.74
C LYS A 12 20.32 -0.42 -64.62
N LYS A 13 20.17 -1.65 -65.14
CA LYS A 13 18.89 -2.39 -65.07
C LYS A 13 18.70 -3.08 -63.70
N THR A 14 19.79 -3.48 -63.04
CA THR A 14 19.75 -4.08 -61.71
C THR A 14 19.45 -3.04 -60.63
N LEU A 15 19.97 -1.81 -60.76
CA LEU A 15 19.71 -0.72 -59.80
C LEU A 15 18.24 -0.29 -59.77
N LEU A 16 17.58 -0.28 -60.93
CA LEU A 16 16.16 0.12 -61.07
C LEU A 16 15.20 -0.86 -60.38
N PHE A 17 15.58 -2.13 -60.21
CA PHE A 17 14.76 -3.15 -59.54
C PHE A 17 14.97 -3.20 -58.03
N ILE A 18 16.15 -2.81 -57.53
CA ILE A 18 16.48 -2.86 -56.09
C ILE A 18 15.80 -1.72 -55.32
N ILE A 19 15.68 -0.53 -55.92
CA ILE A 19 15.08 0.65 -55.29
C ILE A 19 13.62 0.43 -54.86
N PRO A 20 12.70 -0.07 -55.72
CA PRO A 20 11.30 -0.27 -55.30
C PRO A 20 11.14 -1.38 -54.26
N VAL A 21 11.99 -2.41 -54.29
CA VAL A 21 11.98 -3.49 -53.28
C VAL A 21 12.47 -2.96 -51.94
N ALA A 22 13.55 -2.17 -51.90
CA ALA A 22 14.02 -1.53 -50.69
C ALA A 22 13.00 -0.53 -50.12
N LEU A 23 12.28 0.19 -51.00
CA LEU A 23 11.22 1.11 -50.60
C LEU A 23 10.01 0.38 -50.00
N LEU A 24 9.70 -0.84 -50.48
CA LEU A 24 8.65 -1.69 -49.91
C LEU A 24 8.98 -2.17 -48.48
N PHE A 25 10.26 -2.40 -48.16
CA PHE A 25 10.66 -2.79 -46.80
C PHE A 25 10.61 -1.62 -45.80
N LEU A 26 10.80 -0.38 -46.27
CA LEU A 26 10.73 0.80 -45.40
C LEU A 26 9.31 1.12 -44.94
N ILE A 27 8.28 0.79 -45.74
CA ILE A 27 6.87 1.02 -45.36
C ILE A 27 6.28 -0.07 -44.45
N ALA A 28 6.94 -1.24 -44.35
CA ALA A 28 6.48 -2.36 -43.50
C ALA A 28 7.03 -2.31 -42.06
N SER A 29 7.97 -1.40 -41.75
CA SER A 29 8.64 -1.34 -40.44
C SER A 29 7.91 -0.49 -39.39
N CYS A 30 6.74 0.08 -39.72
CA CYS A 30 5.96 0.86 -38.77
C CYS A 30 5.00 -0.06 -38.01
N GLU A 31 5.54 -0.90 -37.13
CA GLU A 31 4.72 -1.56 -36.12
C GLU A 31 4.30 -0.47 -35.12
N LYS A 32 2.99 -0.18 -35.05
CA LYS A 32 2.47 0.69 -33.99
C LYS A 32 2.66 -0.07 -32.69
N GLU A 33 3.60 0.38 -31.88
CA GLU A 33 3.74 -0.10 -30.52
C GLU A 33 2.39 0.08 -29.83
N ASN A 34 1.75 -1.04 -29.47
CA ASN A 34 0.52 -1.03 -28.69
C ASN A 34 0.89 -0.65 -27.25
N TYR A 35 1.07 0.65 -27.01
CA TYR A 35 1.34 1.15 -25.68
C TYR A 35 0.06 1.06 -24.85
N THR A 36 0.03 0.12 -23.91
CA THR A 36 -1.04 0.06 -22.92
C THR A 36 -0.80 1.16 -21.89
N ILE A 37 -1.61 2.21 -21.93
CA ILE A 37 -1.57 3.28 -20.93
C ILE A 37 -2.01 2.68 -19.59
N LYS A 38 -1.06 2.57 -18.65
CA LYS A 38 -1.37 2.16 -17.28
C LYS A 38 -2.09 3.30 -16.56
N GLY A 39 -3.15 2.97 -15.83
CA GLY A 39 -3.78 3.90 -14.90
C GLY A 39 -2.87 4.24 -13.73
N THR A 40 -3.16 5.32 -13.01
CA THR A 40 -2.44 5.71 -11.79
C THR A 40 -2.94 4.91 -10.58
N ALA A 41 -2.04 4.61 -9.66
CA ALA A 41 -2.33 3.96 -8.39
C ALA A 41 -1.68 4.71 -7.23
N ASN A 42 -2.32 4.68 -6.07
CA ASN A 42 -1.74 5.10 -4.81
C ASN A 42 -1.64 3.89 -3.88
N ILE A 43 -0.47 3.71 -3.28
CA ILE A 43 -0.28 2.71 -2.22
C ILE A 43 0.06 3.38 -0.89
N THR A 44 -0.78 3.14 0.10
CA THR A 44 -0.48 3.50 1.50
C THR A 44 0.34 2.37 2.11
N VAL A 45 1.57 2.66 2.55
CA VAL A 45 2.39 1.70 3.29
C VAL A 45 2.35 2.05 4.76
N ILE A 46 2.00 1.07 5.59
CA ILE A 46 1.87 1.20 7.04
C ILE A 46 2.94 0.33 7.69
N ASN A 47 3.78 0.93 8.54
CA ASN A 47 4.84 0.21 9.24
C ASN A 47 4.44 -0.11 10.68
N ALA A 48 4.19 -1.40 10.95
CA ALA A 48 3.97 -1.96 12.28
C ALA A 48 4.92 -3.14 12.56
N ALA A 49 6.00 -3.31 11.79
CA ALA A 49 6.96 -4.38 12.00
C ALA A 49 7.90 -4.07 13.17
N LEU A 50 7.92 -4.97 14.14
CA LEU A 50 8.77 -4.83 15.32
C LEU A 50 10.23 -5.05 14.97
N ASN A 51 11.11 -4.29 15.64
CA ASN A 51 12.56 -4.33 15.45
C ASN A 51 13.04 -4.07 14.01
N ALA A 52 12.16 -3.62 13.11
CA ALA A 52 12.52 -3.18 11.76
C ALA A 52 13.01 -1.72 11.75
N GLY A 53 12.63 -0.93 12.77
CA GLY A 53 12.88 0.51 12.81
C GLY A 53 12.07 1.25 11.75
N SER A 54 12.61 2.36 11.25
CA SER A 54 12.10 3.02 10.06
C SER A 54 12.40 2.21 8.81
N ILE A 55 11.49 2.25 7.83
CA ILE A 55 11.64 1.57 6.53
C ILE A 55 11.63 2.57 5.38
N LYS A 56 12.22 2.18 4.26
CA LYS A 56 12.08 2.88 2.97
C LYS A 56 11.42 1.98 1.94
N VAL A 57 10.63 2.57 1.06
CA VAL A 57 9.81 1.83 0.08
C VAL A 57 10.15 2.28 -1.34
N ASN A 58 10.46 1.31 -2.20
CA ASN A 58 10.40 1.45 -3.65
C ASN A 58 9.06 0.86 -4.13
N ALA A 59 8.14 1.72 -4.57
CA ALA A 59 6.80 1.36 -5.02
C ALA A 59 6.70 1.22 -6.55
N GLY A 60 7.70 0.62 -7.20
CA GLY A 60 7.68 0.32 -8.63
C GLY A 60 8.55 1.19 -9.53
N ALA A 61 9.50 1.96 -8.97
CA ALA A 61 10.42 2.80 -9.75
C ALA A 61 11.53 2.01 -10.48
N GLY A 62 11.56 0.68 -10.35
CA GLY A 62 12.54 -0.19 -11.01
C GLY A 62 13.94 -0.12 -10.40
N ASN A 63 14.94 -0.57 -11.18
CA ASN A 63 16.35 -0.56 -10.82
C ASN A 63 16.88 0.88 -10.96
N GLY A 64 17.42 1.46 -9.88
CA GLY A 64 17.87 2.87 -9.86
C GLY A 64 17.09 3.77 -8.91
N PHE A 65 16.14 3.22 -8.15
CA PHE A 65 15.47 3.97 -7.08
C PHE A 65 16.48 4.47 -6.03
N ALA A 66 16.58 5.79 -5.89
CA ALA A 66 17.51 6.42 -4.98
C ALA A 66 16.95 6.45 -3.55
N TYR A 67 17.16 5.37 -2.79
CA TYR A 67 16.71 5.28 -1.39
C TYR A 67 17.22 6.43 -0.51
N ALA A 68 18.37 7.03 -0.82
CA ALA A 68 18.87 8.22 -0.12
C ALA A 68 17.89 9.41 -0.13
N LYS A 69 17.04 9.52 -1.15
CA LYS A 69 16.03 10.58 -1.30
C LYS A 69 14.63 10.17 -0.86
N ALA A 70 14.42 8.88 -0.55
CA ALA A 70 13.13 8.38 -0.11
C ALA A 70 12.89 8.73 1.36
N SER A 71 11.70 9.22 1.66
CA SER A 71 11.26 9.46 3.03
C SER A 71 11.12 8.16 3.80
N ASP A 72 11.49 8.21 5.07
CA ASP A 72 11.34 7.11 6.00
C ASP A 72 9.87 6.94 6.43
N VAL A 73 9.45 5.68 6.58
CA VAL A 73 8.22 5.32 7.28
C VAL A 73 8.59 4.78 8.64
N ALA A 74 8.50 5.64 9.65
CA ALA A 74 8.76 5.26 11.04
C ALA A 74 7.82 4.14 11.49
N PHE A 75 8.28 3.36 12.46
CA PHE A 75 7.43 2.38 13.13
C PHE A 75 6.24 3.07 13.82
N GLY A 76 5.03 2.55 13.59
CA GLY A 76 3.79 3.21 14.00
C GLY A 76 3.38 4.38 13.09
N GLY A 77 3.95 4.46 11.90
CA GLY A 77 3.65 5.49 10.90
C GLY A 77 3.19 4.90 9.57
N ASN A 78 2.85 5.80 8.64
CA ASN A 78 2.48 5.46 7.28
C ASN A 78 2.99 6.51 6.28
N ALA A 79 3.11 6.12 5.01
CA ALA A 79 3.35 7.03 3.90
C ALA A 79 2.56 6.57 2.66
N ILE A 80 2.33 7.50 1.74
CA ILE A 80 1.61 7.24 0.49
C ILE A 80 2.60 7.37 -0.65
N TYR A 81 2.57 6.40 -1.56
CA TYR A 81 3.43 6.37 -2.74
C TYR A 81 2.56 6.32 -3.99
N GLY A 82 2.85 7.18 -4.95
CA GLY A 82 2.29 7.10 -6.29
C GLY A 82 2.96 5.98 -7.08
N ALA A 83 2.17 5.26 -7.86
CA ALA A 83 2.58 4.15 -8.71
C ALA A 83 1.67 4.04 -9.93
N PHE A 84 1.88 3.01 -10.74
CA PHE A 84 0.97 2.64 -11.82
C PHE A 84 0.17 1.39 -11.43
N THR A 85 -1.06 1.32 -11.92
CA THR A 85 -1.89 0.12 -11.80
C THR A 85 -1.26 -1.08 -12.50
N GLY A 86 -1.63 -2.28 -12.04
CA GLY A 86 -1.14 -3.55 -12.56
C GLY A 86 0.02 -4.13 -11.75
N SER A 87 0.64 -5.17 -12.32
CA SER A 87 1.79 -5.88 -11.76
C SER A 87 2.97 -4.94 -11.51
N THR A 88 3.24 -4.67 -10.23
CA THR A 88 4.24 -3.70 -9.78
C THR A 88 5.15 -4.31 -8.72
N PRO A 89 6.49 -4.32 -8.92
CA PRO A 89 7.42 -4.77 -7.90
C PRO A 89 7.48 -3.76 -6.76
N ILE A 90 7.28 -4.23 -5.53
CA ILE A 90 7.44 -3.43 -4.32
C ILE A 90 8.59 -4.00 -3.52
N THR A 91 9.52 -3.13 -3.16
CA THR A 91 10.63 -3.47 -2.27
C THR A 91 10.63 -2.54 -1.06
N VAL A 92 10.78 -3.14 0.12
CA VAL A 92 10.90 -2.48 1.41
C VAL A 92 12.24 -2.85 2.01
N VAL A 93 13.00 -1.85 2.42
CA VAL A 93 14.33 -2.00 3.02
C VAL A 93 14.37 -1.29 4.37
N SER A 94 15.37 -1.60 5.19
CA SER A 94 15.64 -0.83 6.39
C SER A 94 16.14 0.58 6.02
N SER A 95 15.72 1.61 6.77
CA SER A 95 16.21 2.98 6.58
C SER A 95 17.68 3.15 6.98
N THR A 96 18.18 2.36 7.95
CA THR A 96 19.56 2.44 8.43
C THR A 96 20.54 1.63 7.58
N ASP A 97 20.05 0.61 6.87
CA ASP A 97 20.81 -0.20 5.92
C ASP A 97 19.92 -0.61 4.75
N THR A 98 20.02 0.13 3.65
CA THR A 98 19.20 -0.09 2.46
C THR A 98 19.60 -1.34 1.66
N THR A 99 20.70 -2.01 2.02
CA THR A 99 21.06 -3.31 1.44
C THR A 99 20.26 -4.46 2.07
N LYS A 100 19.72 -4.22 3.28
CA LYS A 100 18.85 -5.15 3.99
C LYS A 100 17.41 -5.05 3.49
N VAL A 101 17.06 -5.94 2.56
CA VAL A 101 15.69 -6.13 2.11
C VAL A 101 14.88 -6.79 3.23
N LEU A 102 13.78 -6.13 3.61
CA LEU A 102 12.82 -6.66 4.57
C LEU A 102 11.69 -7.38 3.82
N PHE A 103 11.24 -6.82 2.70
CA PHE A 103 10.20 -7.40 1.86
C PHE A 103 10.46 -7.06 0.40
N SER A 104 10.28 -8.02 -0.50
CA SER A 104 10.29 -7.76 -1.94
C SER A 104 9.34 -8.73 -2.64
N ARG A 105 8.26 -8.19 -3.23
CA ARG A 105 7.30 -8.97 -4.01
C ARG A 105 6.65 -8.10 -5.08
N THR A 106 6.21 -8.74 -6.15
CA THR A 106 5.31 -8.13 -7.13
C THR A 106 3.88 -8.23 -6.63
N VAL A 107 3.15 -7.12 -6.64
CA VAL A 107 1.73 -7.05 -6.31
C VAL A 107 0.95 -6.45 -7.47
N ASP A 108 -0.31 -6.85 -7.61
CA ASP A 108 -1.20 -6.23 -8.58
C ASP A 108 -1.83 -4.97 -7.98
N LEU A 109 -1.30 -3.80 -8.32
CA LEU A 109 -1.78 -2.54 -7.80
C LEU A 109 -3.08 -2.12 -8.46
N GLN A 110 -4.04 -1.78 -7.62
CA GLN A 110 -5.30 -1.16 -7.99
C GLN A 110 -5.26 0.32 -7.59
N PRO A 111 -6.18 1.18 -8.09
CA PRO A 111 -6.08 2.63 -7.90
C PRO A 111 -5.84 3.09 -6.46
N ILE A 112 -6.42 2.38 -5.48
CA ILE A 112 -6.17 2.59 -4.06
C ILE A 112 -5.85 1.25 -3.41
N SER A 113 -4.64 1.12 -2.87
CA SER A 113 -4.17 -0.09 -2.19
C SER A 113 -3.46 0.26 -0.88
N THR A 114 -3.47 -0.68 0.07
CA THR A 114 -2.74 -0.56 1.33
C THR A 114 -1.83 -1.77 1.52
N LEU A 115 -0.56 -1.52 1.84
CA LEU A 115 0.41 -2.54 2.24
C LEU A 115 0.75 -2.35 3.72
N TYR A 116 0.37 -3.32 4.53
CA TYR A 116 0.70 -3.39 5.94
C TYR A 116 1.98 -4.20 6.11
N ILE A 117 2.98 -3.61 6.76
CA ILE A 117 4.24 -4.25 7.14
C ILE A 117 4.15 -4.60 8.62
N ALA A 118 4.30 -5.88 8.98
CA ALA A 118 4.06 -6.40 10.32
C ALA A 118 5.08 -7.47 10.71
N GLY A 119 4.87 -8.16 11.83
CA GLY A 119 5.74 -9.23 12.31
C GLY A 119 6.98 -8.71 13.04
N LEU A 120 8.04 -9.52 13.06
CA LEU A 120 9.25 -9.29 13.83
C LEU A 120 10.49 -9.44 12.94
N SER A 121 11.24 -8.36 12.76
CA SER A 121 12.52 -8.37 12.04
C SER A 121 13.48 -9.43 12.64
N PRO A 122 14.20 -10.21 11.81
CA PRO A 122 14.33 -10.06 10.35
C PRO A 122 13.20 -10.68 9.51
N THR A 123 12.27 -11.42 10.12
CA THR A 123 11.20 -12.12 9.41
C THR A 123 9.91 -11.30 9.47
N ILE A 124 9.79 -10.33 8.56
CA ILE A 124 8.58 -9.50 8.52
C ILE A 124 7.44 -10.21 7.77
N ASP A 125 6.23 -9.99 8.28
CA ASP A 125 4.98 -10.36 7.64
C ASP A 125 4.44 -9.19 6.83
N THR A 126 3.58 -9.47 5.86
CA THR A 126 2.81 -8.42 5.18
C THR A 126 1.35 -8.80 4.98
N VAL A 127 0.51 -7.77 4.88
CA VAL A 127 -0.87 -7.87 4.41
C VAL A 127 -1.05 -6.86 3.30
N PHE A 128 -1.52 -7.31 2.13
CA PHE A 128 -1.86 -6.42 1.02
C PHE A 128 -3.38 -6.38 0.86
N ARG A 129 -3.94 -5.18 0.76
CA ARG A 129 -5.39 -4.96 0.60
C ARG A 129 -5.65 -3.97 -0.52
N VAL A 130 -6.55 -4.35 -1.43
CA VAL A 130 -7.16 -3.43 -2.38
C VAL A 130 -8.35 -2.74 -1.73
N GLU A 131 -8.42 -1.42 -1.84
CA GLU A 131 -9.47 -0.62 -1.22
C GLU A 131 -10.61 -0.36 -2.21
N LYS A 132 -11.52 -1.33 -2.34
CA LYS A 132 -12.62 -1.29 -3.32
C LYS A 132 -13.80 -0.42 -2.91
N SER A 133 -13.97 -0.13 -1.62
CA SER A 133 -15.20 0.44 -1.08
C SER A 133 -14.91 1.43 0.04
N ILE A 134 -14.01 2.39 -0.22
CA ILE A 134 -13.87 3.54 0.67
C ILE A 134 -15.13 4.39 0.51
N PRO A 135 -15.94 4.59 1.56
CA PRO A 135 -17.16 5.37 1.45
C PRO A 135 -16.82 6.78 0.99
N VAL A 136 -17.41 7.21 -0.12
CA VAL A 136 -17.32 8.61 -0.55
C VAL A 136 -18.19 9.42 0.38
N ILE A 137 -17.56 10.33 1.10
CA ILE A 137 -18.27 11.19 2.05
C ILE A 137 -18.63 12.47 1.32
N ASN A 138 -19.88 12.55 0.87
CA ASN A 138 -20.37 13.73 0.16
C ASN A 138 -20.55 14.89 1.15
N ASN A 139 -19.66 15.86 1.10
CA ASN A 139 -19.68 17.06 1.94
C ASN A 139 -20.66 18.13 1.44
N ALA A 140 -21.32 17.93 0.28
CA ALA A 140 -22.21 18.91 -0.33
C ALA A 140 -23.54 19.09 0.43
N VAL A 141 -23.86 18.19 1.37
CA VAL A 141 -24.97 18.39 2.31
C VAL A 141 -24.36 18.53 3.70
N LEU A 142 -24.17 19.78 4.15
CA LEU A 142 -23.78 20.11 5.52
C LEU A 142 -24.88 19.66 6.49
N LYS A 143 -24.97 18.35 6.77
CA LYS A 143 -25.84 17.84 7.81
C LYS A 143 -25.24 18.18 9.17
N PRO A 144 -26.05 18.58 10.18
CA PRO A 144 -25.56 18.81 11.55
C PRO A 144 -24.90 17.55 12.16
N ASP A 145 -25.25 16.36 11.66
CA ASP A 145 -24.65 15.09 12.01
C ASP A 145 -23.69 14.60 10.91
N SER A 146 -22.38 14.72 11.16
CA SER A 146 -21.36 14.15 10.29
C SER A 146 -20.97 12.74 10.74
N SER A 147 -20.11 12.08 9.96
CA SER A 147 -19.69 10.71 10.25
C SER A 147 -18.22 10.49 9.97
N VAL A 148 -17.69 9.46 10.60
CA VAL A 148 -16.36 8.92 10.36
C VAL A 148 -16.51 7.42 10.16
N TYR A 149 -15.77 6.85 9.21
CA TYR A 149 -15.71 5.41 9.03
C TYR A 149 -14.43 4.89 9.67
N ILE A 150 -14.54 3.85 10.49
CA ILE A 150 -13.42 3.30 11.23
C ILE A 150 -13.37 1.80 10.96
N ARG A 151 -12.17 1.28 10.71
CA ARG A 151 -11.84 -0.16 10.77
C ARG A 151 -10.64 -0.40 11.66
N PHE A 152 -10.52 -1.63 12.13
CA PHE A 152 -9.43 -2.09 12.98
C PHE A 152 -8.58 -3.10 12.21
N VAL A 153 -7.27 -3.04 12.40
CA VAL A 153 -6.33 -4.03 11.86
C VAL A 153 -5.45 -4.51 12.99
N ASN A 154 -5.39 -5.83 13.18
CA ASN A 154 -4.51 -6.42 14.16
C ASN A 154 -3.17 -6.80 13.51
N LEU A 155 -2.12 -6.00 13.76
CA LEU A 155 -0.74 -6.28 13.35
C LEU A 155 0.16 -6.54 14.56
N SER A 156 -0.40 -6.85 15.73
CA SER A 156 0.36 -7.23 16.93
C SER A 156 0.74 -8.71 16.83
N PRO A 157 2.03 -9.04 16.56
CA PRO A 157 2.43 -10.43 16.50
C PRO A 157 2.30 -11.09 17.87
N ASN A 158 1.98 -12.38 17.87
CA ASN A 158 1.71 -13.19 19.06
C ASN A 158 0.52 -12.73 19.92
N SER A 159 -0.31 -11.79 19.42
CA SER A 159 -1.59 -11.53 20.05
C SER A 159 -2.51 -12.74 19.89
N THR A 160 -3.22 -13.08 20.96
CA THR A 160 -4.48 -13.82 20.88
C THR A 160 -5.49 -13.00 20.04
N PRO A 161 -6.56 -13.64 19.52
CA PRO A 161 -7.64 -12.89 18.89
C PRO A 161 -8.16 -11.79 19.81
N LEU A 162 -8.48 -10.63 19.25
CA LEU A 162 -8.86 -9.44 20.01
C LEU A 162 -10.34 -9.11 19.84
N ASN A 163 -11.00 -8.75 20.93
CA ASN A 163 -12.31 -8.08 20.89
C ASN A 163 -12.09 -6.57 20.97
N ILE A 164 -12.90 -5.81 20.24
CA ILE A 164 -12.90 -4.35 20.31
C ILE A 164 -14.29 -3.91 20.76
N ASN A 165 -14.34 -3.07 21.78
CA ASN A 165 -15.57 -2.55 22.37
C ASN A 165 -15.50 -1.04 22.47
N VAL A 166 -16.62 -0.34 22.31
CA VAL A 166 -16.76 0.99 22.91
C VAL A 166 -16.97 0.78 24.41
N ARG A 167 -16.25 1.53 25.24
CA ARG A 167 -16.35 1.45 26.71
C ARG A 167 -17.81 1.57 27.15
N LEU A 168 -18.21 0.72 28.10
CA LEU A 168 -19.59 0.54 28.60
C LEU A 168 -20.61 0.00 27.57
N ALA A 169 -20.24 -0.26 26.32
CA ALA A 169 -21.13 -0.92 25.39
C ALA A 169 -21.27 -2.40 25.71
N THR A 170 -22.48 -2.93 25.57
CA THR A 170 -22.80 -4.35 25.82
C THR A 170 -22.46 -5.26 24.65
N THR A 171 -22.17 -4.68 23.47
CA THR A 171 -21.82 -5.42 22.26
C THR A 171 -20.42 -5.05 21.79
N ASN A 172 -19.72 -6.02 21.22
CA ASN A 172 -18.42 -5.79 20.60
C ASN A 172 -18.60 -5.08 19.27
N GLU A 173 -17.74 -4.11 18.99
CA GLU A 173 -17.57 -3.53 17.65
C GLU A 173 -16.95 -4.53 16.68
N VAL A 174 -16.01 -5.34 17.18
CA VAL A 174 -15.35 -6.42 16.45
C VAL A 174 -15.12 -7.58 17.42
N THR A 175 -15.41 -8.81 16.98
CA THR A 175 -15.20 -10.02 17.79
C THR A 175 -14.13 -10.89 17.15
N GLY A 176 -13.16 -11.37 17.94
CA GLY A 176 -12.17 -12.36 17.53
C GLY A 176 -11.24 -11.90 16.40
N LEU A 177 -10.81 -10.63 16.39
CA LEU A 177 -9.89 -10.10 15.39
C LEU A 177 -8.49 -10.74 15.55
N ALA A 178 -8.25 -11.80 14.79
CA ALA A 178 -6.98 -12.53 14.76
C ALA A 178 -5.83 -11.66 14.19
N TYR A 179 -4.58 -12.07 14.44
CA TYR A 179 -3.39 -11.47 13.85
C TYR A 179 -3.48 -11.45 12.31
N LYS A 180 -3.12 -10.31 11.70
CA LYS A 180 -3.30 -9.95 10.28
C LYS A 180 -4.76 -9.81 9.84
N GLY A 181 -5.71 -9.93 10.77
CA GLY A 181 -7.13 -9.67 10.54
C GLY A 181 -7.42 -8.18 10.34
N ILE A 182 -8.35 -7.90 9.42
CA ILE A 182 -8.86 -6.56 9.12
C ILE A 182 -10.37 -6.59 9.30
N SER A 183 -10.92 -5.72 10.14
CA SER A 183 -12.37 -5.59 10.28
C SER A 183 -12.99 -4.89 9.07
N GLU A 184 -14.31 -5.05 8.92
CA GLU A 184 -15.08 -4.18 8.03
C GLU A 184 -15.05 -2.73 8.51
N LEU A 185 -15.32 -1.80 7.57
CA LEU A 185 -15.51 -0.39 7.89
C LEU A 185 -16.88 -0.21 8.56
N LYS A 186 -16.88 0.35 9.76
CA LYS A 186 -18.10 0.72 10.48
C LYS A 186 -18.24 2.23 10.57
N LYS A 187 -19.46 2.71 10.40
CA LYS A 187 -19.81 4.13 10.49
C LYS A 187 -20.03 4.52 11.95
N TYR A 188 -19.40 5.61 12.37
CA TYR A 188 -19.58 6.22 13.68
C TYR A 188 -20.10 7.64 13.51
N ALA A 189 -21.00 8.06 14.40
CA ALA A 189 -21.46 9.43 14.45
C ALA A 189 -20.30 10.33 14.86
N ALA A 190 -20.14 11.47 14.19
CA ALA A 190 -19.17 12.49 14.53
C ALA A 190 -19.93 13.81 14.60
N LYS A 191 -20.47 14.15 15.77
CA LYS A 191 -21.30 15.35 15.90
C LYS A 191 -20.42 16.60 15.89
N THR A 192 -21.04 17.75 15.62
CA THR A 192 -20.41 19.07 15.79
C THR A 192 -20.05 19.32 17.25
N SER A 193 -20.87 18.81 18.19
CA SER A 193 -20.47 18.67 19.59
C SER A 193 -19.37 17.61 19.74
N SER A 194 -18.48 17.81 20.72
CA SER A 194 -17.35 16.91 20.97
C SER A 194 -17.83 15.46 21.12
N THR A 195 -17.46 14.61 20.17
CA THR A 195 -17.76 13.18 20.15
C THR A 195 -16.45 12.42 20.26
N THR A 196 -16.24 11.77 21.41
CA THR A 196 -15.08 10.91 21.64
C THR A 196 -15.55 9.49 21.95
N TYR A 197 -15.05 8.52 21.19
CA TYR A 197 -15.24 7.11 21.47
C TYR A 197 -14.04 6.59 22.25
N THR A 198 -14.29 5.91 23.35
CA THR A 198 -13.23 5.19 24.06
C THR A 198 -13.28 3.73 23.66
N PHE A 199 -12.38 3.32 22.76
CA PHE A 199 -12.27 1.93 22.34
C PHE A 199 -11.39 1.16 23.31
N GLU A 200 -11.88 0.01 23.74
CA GLU A 200 -11.16 -0.94 24.58
C GLU A 200 -10.80 -2.15 23.73
N ILE A 201 -9.50 -2.40 23.59
CA ILE A 201 -8.94 -3.55 22.90
C ILE A 201 -8.71 -4.61 23.97
N ARG A 202 -9.43 -5.72 23.86
CA ARG A 202 -9.52 -6.77 24.87
C ARG A 202 -9.01 -8.08 24.31
N ASP A 203 -8.34 -8.86 25.14
CA ASP A 203 -8.05 -10.25 24.84
C ASP A 203 -9.38 -11.02 24.70
N ALA A 204 -9.61 -11.72 23.58
CA ALA A 204 -10.92 -12.31 23.30
C ALA A 204 -11.25 -13.52 24.20
N ALA A 205 -10.24 -14.19 24.77
CA ALA A 205 -10.44 -15.37 25.60
C ALA A 205 -10.74 -15.00 27.07
N THR A 206 -10.05 -13.99 27.59
CA THR A 206 -10.09 -13.57 29.00
C THR A 206 -10.93 -12.32 29.24
N ASN A 207 -11.26 -11.58 28.17
CA ASN A 207 -11.95 -10.30 28.20
C ASN A 207 -11.21 -9.16 28.96
N VAL A 208 -9.93 -9.37 29.28
CA VAL A 208 -9.07 -8.37 29.94
C VAL A 208 -8.72 -7.26 28.95
N VAL A 209 -8.82 -6.00 29.39
CA VAL A 209 -8.42 -4.83 28.59
C VAL A 209 -6.90 -4.80 28.45
N GLN A 210 -6.42 -4.85 27.20
CA GLN A 210 -4.99 -4.80 26.86
C GLN A 210 -4.54 -3.38 26.51
N SER A 211 -5.44 -2.60 25.89
CA SER A 211 -5.19 -1.20 25.56
C SER A 211 -6.50 -0.43 25.47
N THR A 212 -6.42 0.88 25.72
CA THR A 212 -7.52 1.82 25.52
C THR A 212 -7.11 2.88 24.50
N LEU A 213 -7.99 3.20 23.56
CA LEU A 213 -7.83 4.31 22.62
C LEU A 213 -8.97 5.32 22.79
N ASN A 214 -8.64 6.55 23.14
CA ASN A 214 -9.57 7.67 23.09
C ASN A 214 -9.54 8.27 21.67
N PHE A 215 -10.58 7.98 20.89
CA PHE A 215 -10.73 8.43 19.51
C PHE A 215 -11.66 9.63 19.41
N ASN A 216 -11.11 10.79 19.04
CA ASN A 216 -11.90 11.99 18.78
C ASN A 216 -12.49 11.94 17.37
N ALA A 217 -13.79 11.66 17.27
CA ALA A 217 -14.51 11.58 16.01
C ALA A 217 -14.77 12.98 15.41
N THR A 218 -14.94 14.01 16.24
CA THR A 218 -15.16 15.40 15.80
C THR A 218 -13.97 15.98 15.03
N ASN A 219 -12.74 15.59 15.38
CA ASN A 219 -11.52 15.98 14.66
C ASN A 219 -11.29 15.15 13.39
N ASN A 220 -12.04 14.06 13.23
CA ASN A 220 -11.93 13.11 12.12
C ASN A 220 -13.22 13.00 11.30
N ARG A 221 -14.04 14.05 11.33
CA ARG A 221 -15.26 14.16 10.51
C ARG A 221 -14.93 14.00 9.04
N TYR A 222 -15.78 13.26 8.35
CA TYR A 222 -15.68 13.01 6.92
C TYR A 222 -14.38 12.31 6.51
N LYS A 223 -13.84 11.44 7.37
CA LYS A 223 -12.65 10.64 7.08
C LYS A 223 -12.95 9.14 7.14
N THR A 224 -12.08 8.39 6.47
CA THR A 224 -11.94 6.94 6.64
C THR A 224 -10.65 6.67 7.40
N ILE A 225 -10.79 6.14 8.62
CA ILE A 225 -9.68 5.90 9.54
C ILE A 225 -9.47 4.39 9.69
N THR A 226 -8.20 3.99 9.71
CA THR A 226 -7.78 2.67 10.19
C THR A 226 -7.10 2.81 11.52
N ILE A 227 -7.59 2.10 12.53
CA ILE A 227 -6.91 1.93 13.80
C ILE A 227 -6.04 0.68 13.69
N VAL A 228 -4.74 0.87 13.70
CA VAL A 228 -3.76 -0.21 13.61
C VAL A 228 -3.34 -0.60 15.01
N ILE A 229 -3.57 -1.86 15.39
CA ILE A 229 -3.11 -2.45 16.65
C ILE A 229 -1.74 -3.06 16.37
N ARG A 230 -0.75 -2.72 17.19
CA ARG A 230 0.66 -3.11 17.02
C ARG A 230 1.33 -3.42 18.35
N GLY A 231 2.60 -3.82 18.31
CA GLY A 231 3.38 -4.12 19.52
C GLY A 231 3.25 -5.57 19.96
N LEU A 232 3.97 -5.95 21.01
CA LEU A 232 3.85 -7.26 21.66
C LEU A 232 2.93 -7.16 22.87
N MET A 233 1.94 -8.05 22.96
CA MET A 233 1.17 -8.22 24.19
C MET A 233 2.07 -8.70 25.33
N VAL A 234 1.84 -8.18 26.55
CA VAL A 234 2.48 -8.54 27.82
C VAL A 234 3.99 -8.25 27.91
N THR A 235 4.79 -8.51 26.88
CA THR A 235 6.26 -8.42 26.91
C THR A 235 6.82 -7.19 26.22
N GLY A 236 5.99 -6.42 25.51
CA GLY A 236 6.45 -5.24 24.79
C GLY A 236 6.76 -4.09 25.76
N THR A 237 7.94 -3.49 25.61
CA THR A 237 8.32 -2.25 26.33
C THR A 237 8.79 -1.18 25.34
N GLY A 238 8.74 0.08 25.77
CA GLY A 238 9.18 1.23 24.96
C GLY A 238 8.52 1.25 23.58
N THR A 239 9.35 1.25 22.52
CA THR A 239 8.87 1.29 21.14
C THR A 239 8.16 0.00 20.70
N THR A 240 8.30 -1.11 21.42
CA THR A 240 7.63 -2.39 21.08
C THR A 240 6.36 -2.65 21.88
N ALA A 241 5.99 -1.73 22.79
CA ALA A 241 4.82 -1.86 23.63
C ALA A 241 3.53 -2.04 22.81
N PHE A 242 2.64 -2.88 23.32
CA PHE A 242 1.29 -3.06 22.77
C PHE A 242 0.56 -1.72 22.75
N GLY A 243 -0.09 -1.42 21.63
CA GLY A 243 -0.84 -0.17 21.51
C GLY A 243 -1.45 0.00 20.13
N THR A 244 -1.95 1.21 19.90
CA THR A 244 -2.65 1.55 18.66
C THR A 244 -2.14 2.86 18.07
N PHE A 245 -2.24 3.00 16.75
CA PHE A 245 -2.10 4.28 16.07
C PHE A 245 -3.14 4.43 14.96
N GLN A 246 -3.40 5.67 14.56
CA GLN A 246 -4.43 6.02 13.58
C GLN A 246 -3.78 6.27 12.23
N VAL A 247 -4.35 5.70 11.17
CA VAL A 247 -3.98 5.99 9.79
C VAL A 247 -5.19 6.58 9.08
N ASN A 248 -5.04 7.80 8.57
CA ASN A 248 -6.06 8.43 7.75
C ASN A 248 -5.86 8.01 6.29
N HIS A 249 -6.92 7.48 5.67
CA HIS A 249 -6.91 7.20 4.24
C HIS A 249 -7.33 8.44 3.48
N VAL A 250 -6.64 8.73 2.37
CA VAL A 250 -7.07 9.79 1.46
C VAL A 250 -8.25 9.22 0.68
N GLY A 251 -9.40 9.86 0.83
CA GLY A 251 -10.63 9.57 0.10
C GLY A 251 -11.21 10.85 -0.47
#